data_AF-A0A4Q9KQQ3-F1
#
_entry.id   AF-A0A4Q9KQQ3-F1
#
_cell.length_a   1.000
_cell.length_b   1.000
_cell.length_c   1.000
_cell.angle_alpha   90.00
_cell.angle_beta   90.00
_cell.angle_gamma   90.00
#
_symmetry.space_group_name_H-M   'P 1'
#
loop_
_entity.id
_entity.type
_entity.pdbx_description
1 polymer ?
#
loop_
_entity_poly.entity_id
_entity_poly.type
_entity_poly.pdbx_seq_one_letter_code
_entity_poly.pdbx_strand_id
1 'polypeptide(L)'
;MFLKLKNCLNVKNYISNINEFRINKLRNMKLQNIQLSSLDLISFIEFKKIAKIKLENCTCDDDEIYTEKTLVILIIEIKNMEMNKLIHSFLKKTQFKILELKNVCLIYPYSLANISPLEDNKFSGKIKLEAVKTNENFFELLNNFKYLLLMEMKSVKNLSFRIKKNVNLNFLKLEELALKDFSLPKKIHNIQFLPNLEFLTLYRIQNISSLFYNLNEQQFYDTLRTLKIKGTPLTHLEIEKILNFSRLENLKLHTCNLDSSHLLNLNKLISKKILRRLILTNNKIKNIPITCKGMFNDLEHIVLDRCGLYAGSVSLFFNDTKSNKISFLDLSHNSLNRTDLIVVSGLIKLQVLKLNGINLQEDARLNNLTTHGLTKHLKFLEIKELTISAKDILFLSKFKVLEKISLSESSFKCLKITKVRICCSNFDVDSV
;
A
#
# COMPACT_ATOMS: atom_id res chain seq x y z
N MET A 1 3.36 -32.01 -1.74
CA MET A 1 2.09 -32.68 -1.40
C MET A 1 1.04 -31.66 -1.01
N PHE A 2 -0.15 -31.70 -1.61
CA PHE A 2 -1.33 -30.88 -1.28
C PHE A 2 -2.50 -31.82 -0.96
N LEU A 3 -3.18 -31.63 0.16
CA LEU A 3 -4.37 -32.40 0.54
C LEU A 3 -5.61 -31.52 0.50
N LYS A 4 -6.68 -32.00 -0.16
CA LYS A 4 -7.98 -31.32 -0.23
C LYS A 4 -9.08 -32.25 0.24
N LEU A 5 -9.81 -31.86 1.28
CA LEU A 5 -10.99 -32.58 1.78
C LEU A 5 -12.25 -31.74 1.54
N LYS A 6 -13.35 -32.38 1.12
CA LYS A 6 -14.64 -31.74 0.86
C LYS A 6 -15.82 -32.64 1.26
N ASN A 7 -16.85 -32.07 1.90
CA ASN A 7 -18.12 -32.75 2.22
C ASN A 7 -17.96 -34.04 3.05
N CYS A 8 -17.07 -34.07 4.04
CA CYS A 8 -16.89 -35.23 4.92
C CYS A 8 -17.73 -35.09 6.19
N LEU A 9 -18.50 -36.13 6.55
CA LEU A 9 -19.26 -36.19 7.81
C LEU A 9 -18.38 -36.48 9.04
N ASN A 10 -17.19 -37.05 8.84
CA ASN A 10 -16.25 -37.34 9.92
C ASN A 10 -14.79 -37.29 9.43
N VAL A 11 -14.07 -36.21 9.76
CA VAL A 11 -12.67 -35.99 9.35
C VAL A 11 -11.70 -36.94 10.06
N LYS A 12 -12.06 -37.36 11.28
CA LYS A 12 -11.23 -38.18 12.18
C LYS A 12 -10.77 -39.48 11.54
N ASN A 13 -11.67 -40.14 10.80
CA ASN A 13 -11.35 -41.39 10.11
C ASN A 13 -10.49 -41.19 8.86
N TYR A 14 -10.44 -39.99 8.30
CA TYR A 14 -9.66 -39.70 7.10
C TYR A 14 -8.24 -39.24 7.45
N ILE A 15 -8.07 -38.35 8.43
CA ILE A 15 -6.73 -37.86 8.79
C ILE A 15 -5.91 -38.92 9.53
N SER A 16 -6.53 -39.71 10.42
CA SER A 16 -5.81 -40.76 11.17
C SER A 16 -5.37 -41.94 10.29
N ASN A 17 -6.11 -42.23 9.21
CA ASN A 17 -5.79 -43.30 8.25
C ASN A 17 -4.80 -42.88 7.15
N ILE A 18 -4.35 -41.62 7.14
CA ILE A 18 -3.35 -41.07 6.22
C ILE A 18 -1.91 -41.48 6.66
N ASN A 19 -1.70 -42.76 6.96
CA ASN A 19 -0.38 -43.27 7.38
C ASN A 19 0.74 -43.02 6.34
N GLU A 20 0.42 -43.04 5.04
CA GLU A 20 1.40 -42.74 3.98
C GLU A 20 1.88 -41.28 3.95
N PHE A 21 1.06 -40.31 4.40
CA PHE A 21 1.48 -38.90 4.45
C PHE A 21 2.06 -38.49 5.80
N ARG A 22 2.02 -39.35 6.84
CA ARG A 22 2.71 -39.10 8.11
C ARG A 22 4.23 -39.03 7.96
N ILE A 23 4.80 -39.72 6.95
CA ILE A 23 6.25 -39.73 6.65
C ILE A 23 6.65 -38.55 5.73
N ASN A 24 5.74 -38.09 4.87
CA ASN A 24 6.01 -37.07 3.86
C ASN A 24 5.53 -35.68 4.27
N LYS A 25 6.39 -34.66 4.14
CA LYS A 25 6.10 -33.24 4.47
C LYS A 25 4.84 -32.73 3.73
N LEU A 26 3.67 -32.84 4.37
CA LEU A 26 2.41 -32.33 3.85
C LEU A 26 2.44 -30.80 3.88
N ARG A 27 2.83 -30.20 2.74
CA ARG A 27 3.09 -28.76 2.67
C ARG A 27 1.79 -27.96 2.82
N ASN A 28 0.72 -28.36 2.16
CA ASN A 28 -0.51 -27.57 2.06
C ASN A 28 -1.75 -28.43 2.30
N MET A 29 -2.70 -27.91 3.09
CA MET A 29 -3.97 -28.56 3.36
C MET A 29 -5.14 -27.58 3.13
N LYS A 30 -6.22 -28.06 2.52
CA LYS A 30 -7.48 -27.34 2.37
C LYS A 30 -8.64 -28.21 2.87
N LEU A 31 -9.36 -27.71 3.86
CA LEU A 31 -10.59 -28.29 4.40
C LEU A 31 -11.76 -27.41 3.99
N GLN A 32 -12.79 -27.98 3.35
CA GLN A 32 -13.90 -27.20 2.80
C GLN A 32 -15.26 -27.86 2.98
N ASN A 33 -16.24 -27.14 3.54
CA ASN A 33 -17.60 -27.65 3.80
C ASN A 33 -17.58 -28.92 4.67
N ILE A 34 -16.92 -28.84 5.82
CA ILE A 34 -16.74 -29.97 6.74
C ILE A 34 -16.99 -29.52 8.17
N GLN A 35 -17.54 -30.42 9.00
CA GLN A 35 -17.59 -30.26 10.46
C GLN A 35 -16.25 -30.67 11.09
N LEU A 36 -15.68 -29.79 11.90
CA LEU A 36 -14.41 -29.98 12.59
C LEU A 36 -14.63 -30.18 14.09
N SER A 37 -14.06 -31.26 14.62
CA SER A 37 -13.98 -31.53 16.06
C SER A 37 -12.62 -31.11 16.64
N SER A 38 -12.53 -31.08 17.97
CA SER A 38 -11.26 -30.88 18.68
C SER A 38 -10.20 -31.91 18.29
N LEU A 39 -10.59 -33.17 18.13
CA LEU A 39 -9.71 -34.27 17.72
C LEU A 39 -9.15 -34.06 16.31
N ASP A 40 -9.95 -33.53 15.38
CA ASP A 40 -9.50 -33.27 14.01
C ASP A 40 -8.37 -32.24 13.97
N LEU A 41 -8.50 -31.16 14.75
CA LEU A 41 -7.48 -30.12 14.82
C LEU A 41 -6.24 -30.56 15.61
N ILE A 42 -6.41 -31.38 16.65
CA ILE A 42 -5.30 -31.98 17.41
C ILE A 42 -4.48 -32.92 16.53
N SER A 43 -5.10 -33.66 15.61
CA SER A 43 -4.39 -34.57 14.69
C SER A 43 -3.32 -33.86 13.86
N PHE A 44 -3.40 -32.53 13.69
CA PHE A 44 -2.36 -31.76 13.01
C PHE A 44 -0.99 -31.80 13.68
N ILE A 45 -0.93 -32.12 14.98
CA ILE A 45 0.32 -32.33 15.73
C ILE A 45 1.15 -33.45 15.13
N GLU A 46 0.52 -34.45 14.52
CA GLU A 46 1.21 -35.59 13.93
C GLU A 46 2.04 -35.20 12.69
N PHE A 47 1.78 -34.04 12.09
CA PHE A 47 2.53 -33.55 10.93
C PHE A 47 3.69 -32.67 11.39
N LYS A 48 4.93 -33.14 11.16
CA LYS A 48 6.15 -32.45 11.61
C LYS A 48 6.25 -30.98 11.19
N LYS A 49 5.70 -30.56 10.03
CA LYS A 49 5.58 -29.14 9.58
C LYS A 49 4.49 -29.00 8.49
N ILE A 50 3.47 -28.18 8.72
CA ILE A 50 2.51 -27.78 7.68
C ILE A 50 2.83 -26.35 7.22
N ALA A 51 3.05 -26.15 5.92
CA ALA A 51 3.33 -24.82 5.39
C ALA A 51 2.06 -23.95 5.27
N LYS A 52 0.92 -24.56 4.95
CA LYS A 52 -0.34 -23.84 4.83
C LYS A 52 -1.55 -24.69 5.19
N ILE A 53 -2.44 -24.16 6.01
CA ILE A 53 -3.80 -24.69 6.21
C ILE A 53 -4.82 -23.66 5.73
N LYS A 54 -5.82 -24.12 4.98
CA LYS A 54 -7.00 -23.33 4.61
C LYS A 54 -8.26 -24.02 5.13
N LEU A 55 -8.99 -23.34 6.01
CA LEU A 55 -10.34 -23.72 6.46
C LEU A 55 -11.36 -22.86 5.73
N GLU A 56 -12.33 -23.46 5.04
CA GLU A 56 -13.29 -22.72 4.19
C GLU A 56 -14.70 -23.28 4.34
N ASN A 57 -15.66 -22.46 4.78
CA ASN A 57 -17.04 -22.88 5.04
C ASN A 57 -17.13 -24.10 5.99
N CYS A 58 -16.21 -24.24 6.94
CA CYS A 58 -16.29 -25.32 7.92
C CYS A 58 -17.23 -24.93 9.06
N THR A 59 -17.92 -25.93 9.61
CA THR A 59 -18.59 -25.82 10.92
C THR A 59 -17.70 -26.45 11.98
N CYS A 60 -17.88 -26.09 13.24
CA CYS A 60 -17.01 -26.51 14.32
C CYS A 60 -17.85 -26.86 15.55
N ASP A 61 -17.44 -27.89 16.26
CA ASP A 61 -18.02 -28.22 17.57
C ASP A 61 -17.66 -27.14 18.58
N ASP A 62 -18.50 -26.94 19.60
CA ASP A 62 -18.26 -25.91 20.65
C ASP A 62 -17.36 -26.42 21.78
N ASP A 63 -16.20 -26.95 21.38
CA ASP A 63 -15.21 -27.57 22.27
C ASP A 63 -13.96 -26.69 22.45
N GLU A 64 -13.06 -27.10 23.35
CA GLU A 64 -11.69 -26.56 23.44
C GLU A 64 -10.66 -27.63 23.05
N ILE A 65 -9.49 -27.17 22.56
CA ILE A 65 -8.35 -28.03 22.32
C ILE A 65 -7.54 -28.20 23.60
N TYR A 66 -7.57 -29.42 24.15
CA TYR A 66 -6.75 -29.84 25.29
C TYR A 66 -5.50 -30.58 24.79
N THR A 67 -4.41 -29.84 24.59
CA THR A 67 -3.09 -30.40 24.26
C THR A 67 -1.97 -29.58 24.88
N GLU A 68 -0.90 -30.27 25.29
CA GLU A 68 0.35 -29.66 25.76
C GLU A 68 1.28 -29.30 24.60
N LYS A 69 1.10 -29.92 23.42
CA LYS A 69 1.97 -29.70 22.26
C LYS A 69 1.58 -28.43 21.51
N THR A 70 2.59 -27.68 21.08
CA THR A 70 2.39 -26.50 20.23
C THR A 70 2.36 -26.91 18.77
N LEU A 71 1.33 -26.46 18.04
CA LEU A 71 1.19 -26.66 16.60
C LEU A 71 2.05 -25.62 15.85
N VAL A 72 2.82 -26.04 14.84
CA VAL A 72 3.63 -25.12 14.03
C VAL A 72 3.14 -25.14 12.58
N ILE A 73 2.45 -24.07 12.19
CA ILE A 73 1.83 -23.93 10.87
C ILE A 73 2.24 -22.59 10.26
N LEU A 74 2.97 -22.58 9.14
CA LEU A 74 3.51 -21.32 8.61
C LEU A 74 2.42 -20.31 8.20
N ILE A 75 1.35 -20.77 7.53
CA ILE A 75 0.25 -19.94 7.04
C ILE A 75 -1.10 -20.57 7.43
N ILE A 76 -1.98 -19.78 8.04
CA ILE A 76 -3.36 -20.17 8.34
C ILE A 76 -4.30 -19.23 7.59
N GLU A 77 -5.18 -19.79 6.76
CA GLU A 77 -6.28 -19.06 6.13
C GLU A 77 -7.62 -19.60 6.64
N ILE A 78 -8.50 -18.73 7.09
CA ILE A 78 -9.87 -19.08 7.51
C ILE A 78 -10.85 -18.22 6.73
N LYS A 79 -11.80 -18.86 6.06
CA LYS A 79 -12.74 -18.19 5.13
C LYS A 79 -14.18 -18.60 5.35
N ASN A 80 -15.08 -17.62 5.41
CA ASN A 80 -16.54 -17.81 5.48
C ASN A 80 -16.95 -18.72 6.65
N MET A 81 -16.48 -18.40 7.84
CA MET A 81 -16.70 -19.21 9.05
C MET A 81 -17.04 -18.33 10.24
N GLU A 82 -17.77 -18.90 11.18
CA GLU A 82 -17.89 -18.35 12.53
C GLU A 82 -16.75 -18.91 13.39
N MET A 83 -16.05 -18.02 14.09
CA MET A 83 -14.96 -18.40 14.99
C MET A 83 -15.54 -18.67 16.36
N ASN A 84 -15.87 -19.93 16.58
CA ASN A 84 -16.34 -20.44 17.86
C ASN A 84 -15.15 -20.73 18.81
N LYS A 85 -15.48 -21.32 19.96
CA LYS A 85 -14.52 -21.66 21.01
C LYS A 85 -13.39 -22.56 20.52
N LEU A 86 -13.71 -23.53 19.66
CA LEU A 86 -12.76 -24.50 19.14
C LEU A 86 -11.67 -23.85 18.28
N ILE A 87 -12.06 -23.05 17.29
CA ILE A 87 -11.07 -22.40 16.42
C ILE A 87 -10.26 -21.35 17.19
N HIS A 88 -10.88 -20.68 18.15
CA HIS A 88 -10.14 -19.77 19.04
C HIS A 88 -9.07 -20.54 19.85
N SER A 89 -9.43 -21.69 20.44
CA SER A 89 -8.49 -22.56 21.15
C SER A 89 -7.36 -23.07 20.23
N PHE A 90 -7.69 -23.44 18.99
CA PHE A 90 -6.72 -23.81 17.97
C PHE A 90 -5.69 -22.72 17.67
N LEU A 91 -6.13 -21.49 17.42
CA LEU A 91 -5.22 -20.37 17.20
C LEU A 91 -4.40 -20.04 18.46
N LYS A 92 -4.94 -20.28 19.66
CA LYS A 92 -4.19 -20.14 20.90
C LYS A 92 -3.03 -21.14 21.02
N LYS A 93 -3.19 -22.35 20.49
CA LYS A 93 -2.21 -23.45 20.53
C LYS A 93 -1.30 -23.53 19.31
N THR A 94 -1.46 -22.62 18.35
CA THR A 94 -0.71 -22.63 17.09
C THR A 94 0.27 -21.46 16.99
N GLN A 95 1.51 -21.77 16.63
CA GLN A 95 2.49 -20.82 16.13
C GLN A 95 2.38 -20.72 14.62
N PHE A 96 2.25 -19.49 14.10
CA PHE A 96 2.14 -19.23 12.68
C PHE A 96 2.82 -17.94 12.28
N LYS A 97 3.29 -17.86 11.02
CA LYS A 97 3.90 -16.65 10.44
C LYS A 97 2.86 -15.70 9.85
N ILE A 98 1.85 -16.26 9.21
CA ILE A 98 0.80 -15.50 8.52
C ILE A 98 -0.57 -16.04 8.94
N LEU A 99 -1.45 -15.14 9.35
CA LEU A 99 -2.87 -15.42 9.58
C LEU A 99 -3.73 -14.57 8.65
N GLU A 100 -4.60 -15.20 7.88
CA GLU A 100 -5.58 -14.53 7.03
C GLU A 100 -7.01 -14.94 7.41
N LEU A 101 -7.82 -13.97 7.83
CA LEU A 101 -9.24 -14.16 8.11
C LEU A 101 -10.07 -13.42 7.06
N LYS A 102 -10.98 -14.11 6.38
CA LYS A 102 -11.84 -13.52 5.34
C LYS A 102 -13.31 -13.90 5.50
N ASN A 103 -14.21 -12.90 5.55
CA ASN A 103 -15.64 -13.11 5.77
C ASN A 103 -15.90 -13.93 7.04
N VAL A 104 -15.29 -13.52 8.15
CA VAL A 104 -15.30 -14.27 9.41
C VAL A 104 -16.06 -13.49 10.48
N CYS A 105 -16.87 -14.17 11.29
CA CYS A 105 -17.50 -13.59 12.47
C CYS A 105 -16.78 -14.07 13.74
N LEU A 106 -16.23 -13.15 14.53
CA LEU A 106 -15.64 -13.45 15.83
C LEU A 106 -16.75 -13.41 16.90
N ILE A 107 -17.22 -14.58 17.33
CA ILE A 107 -18.27 -14.71 18.35
C ILE A 107 -17.70 -14.42 19.74
N TYR A 108 -16.50 -14.95 20.02
CA TYR A 108 -15.84 -14.79 21.29
C TYR A 108 -14.70 -13.78 21.21
N PRO A 109 -14.51 -12.96 22.25
CA PRO A 109 -13.40 -12.06 22.28
C PRO A 109 -12.06 -12.80 22.40
N TYR A 110 -11.01 -12.30 21.73
CA TYR A 110 -9.63 -12.75 21.87
C TYR A 110 -9.03 -12.25 23.19
N SER A 111 -9.66 -12.59 24.32
CA SER A 111 -9.14 -12.19 25.62
C SER A 111 -7.87 -12.99 25.97
N LEU A 112 -6.84 -12.25 26.38
CA LEU A 112 -5.50 -12.69 26.77
C LEU A 112 -5.45 -13.59 28.01
N ALA A 113 -6.54 -13.74 28.76
CA ALA A 113 -6.47 -14.22 30.13
C ALA A 113 -5.88 -15.63 30.32
N ASN A 114 -5.86 -16.48 29.28
CA ASN A 114 -5.39 -17.87 29.38
C ASN A 114 -4.38 -18.25 28.29
N ILE A 115 -3.39 -17.41 27.99
CA ILE A 115 -2.23 -17.82 27.18
C ILE A 115 -1.02 -17.87 28.11
N SER A 116 -0.59 -19.09 28.46
CA SER A 116 0.65 -19.29 29.20
C SER A 116 1.81 -18.64 28.43
N PRO A 117 2.76 -18.00 29.13
CA PRO A 117 3.96 -17.47 28.52
C PRO A 117 4.82 -18.65 28.06
N LEU A 118 4.61 -19.12 26.83
CA LEU A 118 5.61 -19.94 26.16
C LEU A 118 6.80 -19.03 25.88
N GLU A 119 7.98 -19.54 26.21
CA GLU A 119 9.28 -18.86 26.16
C GLU A 119 9.63 -18.27 24.78
N ASP A 120 8.88 -18.63 23.73
CA ASP A 120 8.93 -18.02 22.40
C ASP A 120 7.55 -17.52 21.93
N ASN A 121 7.39 -16.20 22.03
CA ASN A 121 6.25 -15.44 21.53
C ASN A 121 5.80 -15.89 20.13
N LYS A 122 4.49 -16.16 20.00
CA LYS A 122 3.82 -16.66 18.78
C LYS A 122 4.30 -15.91 17.53
N PHE A 123 4.87 -16.66 16.60
CA PHE A 123 5.67 -16.21 15.46
C PHE A 123 4.91 -15.42 14.36
N SER A 124 3.87 -14.63 14.67
CA SER A 124 3.07 -13.95 13.63
C SER A 124 3.79 -12.72 13.09
N GLY A 125 4.39 -12.84 11.91
CA GLY A 125 4.95 -11.68 11.21
C GLY A 125 3.89 -10.83 10.49
N LYS A 126 2.76 -11.46 10.10
CA LYS A 126 1.71 -10.80 9.32
C LYS A 126 0.30 -11.28 9.68
N ILE A 127 -0.63 -10.33 9.84
CA ILE A 127 -2.06 -10.59 10.01
C ILE A 127 -2.85 -9.85 8.93
N LYS A 128 -3.81 -10.54 8.31
CA LYS A 128 -4.73 -9.97 7.33
C LYS A 128 -6.17 -10.27 7.70
N LEU A 129 -6.97 -9.22 7.85
CA LEU A 129 -8.40 -9.29 8.16
C LEU A 129 -9.21 -8.68 7.01
N GLU A 130 -10.09 -9.44 6.38
CA GLU A 130 -10.97 -8.96 5.30
C GLU A 130 -12.43 -9.29 5.63
N ALA A 131 -13.29 -8.28 5.69
CA ALA A 131 -14.73 -8.43 5.99
C ALA A 131 -14.96 -9.25 7.28
N VAL A 132 -14.24 -8.89 8.34
CA VAL A 132 -14.36 -9.53 9.66
C VAL A 132 -15.35 -8.74 10.51
N LYS A 133 -16.25 -9.43 11.22
CA LYS A 133 -17.10 -8.82 12.26
C LYS A 133 -16.53 -9.18 13.63
N THR A 134 -16.20 -8.19 14.44
CA THR A 134 -15.57 -8.42 15.74
C THR A 134 -15.90 -7.31 16.72
N ASN A 135 -16.19 -7.64 17.99
CA ASN A 135 -16.36 -6.65 19.05
C ASN A 135 -15.05 -6.38 19.82
N GLU A 136 -13.92 -6.76 19.22
CA GLU A 136 -12.59 -6.63 19.80
C GLU A 136 -12.10 -5.18 19.89
N ASN A 137 -11.04 -5.01 20.68
CA ASN A 137 -10.22 -3.82 20.64
C ASN A 137 -8.97 -4.03 19.78
N PHE A 138 -8.64 -3.05 18.95
CA PHE A 138 -7.44 -3.07 18.11
C PHE A 138 -6.15 -3.30 18.91
N PHE A 139 -5.99 -2.64 20.06
CA PHE A 139 -4.80 -2.78 20.88
C PHE A 139 -4.76 -4.11 21.63
N GLU A 140 -5.91 -4.71 21.95
CA GLU A 140 -5.97 -6.08 22.49
C GLU A 140 -5.54 -7.10 21.44
N LEU A 141 -5.96 -6.93 20.17
CA LEU A 141 -5.45 -7.73 19.07
C LEU A 141 -3.93 -7.60 18.93
N LEU A 142 -3.37 -6.39 19.00
CA LEU A 142 -1.91 -6.22 18.94
C LEU A 142 -1.19 -6.85 20.13
N ASN A 143 -1.74 -6.76 21.34
CA ASN A 143 -1.15 -7.36 22.53
C ASN A 143 -1.10 -8.90 22.45
N ASN A 144 -2.05 -9.53 21.74
CA ASN A 144 -2.03 -10.97 21.45
C ASN A 144 -0.87 -11.38 20.53
N PHE A 145 -0.31 -10.43 19.77
CA PHE A 145 0.70 -10.66 18.74
C PHE A 145 1.85 -9.66 18.87
N LYS A 146 2.58 -9.71 20.00
CA LYS A 146 3.65 -8.73 20.34
C LYS A 146 4.73 -8.56 19.25
N TYR A 147 4.98 -9.60 18.44
CA TYR A 147 6.00 -9.66 17.39
C TYR A 147 5.43 -9.40 15.99
N LEU A 148 4.17 -8.94 15.91
CA LEU A 148 3.54 -8.59 14.65
C LEU A 148 4.25 -7.42 13.98
N LEU A 149 4.73 -7.65 12.76
CA LEU A 149 5.38 -6.61 11.94
C LEU A 149 4.38 -5.90 11.04
N LEU A 150 3.40 -6.64 10.49
CA LEU A 150 2.43 -6.12 9.52
C LEU A 150 1.00 -6.50 9.87
N MET A 151 0.10 -5.52 9.89
CA MET A 151 -1.35 -5.74 9.95
C MET A 151 -2.08 -5.08 8.77
N GLU A 152 -2.82 -5.89 8.01
CA GLU A 152 -3.72 -5.44 6.96
C GLU A 152 -5.16 -5.67 7.40
N MET A 153 -5.98 -4.63 7.40
CA MET A 153 -7.40 -4.76 7.68
C MET A 153 -8.23 -4.13 6.57
N LYS A 154 -9.30 -4.82 6.15
CA LYS A 154 -10.26 -4.36 5.16
C LYS A 154 -11.69 -4.62 5.61
N SER A 155 -12.52 -3.59 5.67
CA SER A 155 -13.95 -3.69 5.99
C SER A 155 -14.25 -4.44 7.30
N VAL A 156 -13.43 -4.23 8.33
CA VAL A 156 -13.66 -4.84 9.65
C VAL A 156 -14.73 -4.04 10.39
N LYS A 157 -15.78 -4.71 10.85
CA LYS A 157 -16.91 -4.10 11.57
C LYS A 157 -16.78 -4.31 13.07
N ASN A 158 -17.27 -3.33 13.84
CA ASN A 158 -17.35 -3.32 15.31
C ASN A 158 -15.99 -3.28 16.06
N LEU A 159 -14.88 -3.03 15.36
CA LEU A 159 -13.56 -2.88 15.99
C LEU A 159 -13.47 -1.56 16.77
N SER A 160 -13.11 -1.64 18.05
CA SER A 160 -12.88 -0.47 18.89
C SER A 160 -11.40 -0.07 18.95
N PHE A 161 -11.12 1.22 19.13
CA PHE A 161 -9.77 1.79 19.26
C PHE A 161 -9.62 2.46 20.64
N ARG A 162 -9.70 1.68 21.71
CA ARG A 162 -9.60 2.15 23.11
C ARG A 162 -8.39 1.53 23.81
N ILE A 163 -7.44 2.32 24.26
CA ILE A 163 -6.40 1.82 25.18
C ILE A 163 -6.96 1.81 26.60
N LYS A 164 -6.82 0.68 27.32
CA LYS A 164 -7.05 0.65 28.78
C LYS A 164 -5.95 1.47 29.47
N LYS A 165 -6.28 2.24 30.51
CA LYS A 165 -5.27 3.01 31.28
C LYS A 165 -4.11 2.08 31.68
N ASN A 166 -2.86 2.55 31.54
CA ASN A 166 -1.62 1.88 31.91
C ASN A 166 -1.12 0.74 30.99
N VAL A 167 -1.61 0.61 29.76
CA VAL A 167 -1.01 -0.35 28.79
C VAL A 167 0.21 0.29 28.15
N ASN A 168 1.40 -0.19 28.52
CA ASN A 168 2.65 0.17 27.86
C ASN A 168 2.70 -0.51 26.48
N LEU A 169 2.70 0.25 25.39
CA LEU A 169 2.75 -0.29 24.01
C LEU A 169 4.16 -0.32 23.42
N ASN A 170 5.19 0.05 24.18
CA ASN A 170 6.57 0.14 23.69
C ASN A 170 7.16 -1.21 23.24
N PHE A 171 6.57 -2.32 23.68
CA PHE A 171 6.99 -3.66 23.27
C PHE A 171 6.46 -4.09 21.90
N LEU A 172 5.50 -3.35 21.31
CA LEU A 172 4.91 -3.72 20.03
C LEU A 172 5.91 -3.49 18.88
N LYS A 173 6.11 -4.51 18.04
CA LYS A 173 7.00 -4.45 16.87
C LYS A 173 6.31 -4.08 15.55
N LEU A 174 5.09 -3.52 15.60
CA LEU A 174 4.32 -3.22 14.39
C LEU A 174 4.99 -2.11 13.57
N GLU A 175 5.46 -2.46 12.37
CA GLU A 175 6.14 -1.57 11.42
C GLU A 175 5.18 -1.08 10.33
N GLU A 176 4.23 -1.93 9.93
CA GLU A 176 3.30 -1.64 8.83
C GLU A 176 1.83 -1.83 9.23
N LEU A 177 1.03 -0.80 8.99
CA LEU A 177 -0.43 -0.83 9.20
C LEU A 177 -1.15 -0.37 7.93
N ALA A 178 -2.07 -1.20 7.46
CA ALA A 178 -2.94 -0.87 6.34
C ALA A 178 -4.41 -0.98 6.74
N LEU A 179 -5.14 0.13 6.69
CA LEU A 179 -6.58 0.22 6.93
C LEU A 179 -7.31 0.51 5.63
N LYS A 180 -8.32 -0.30 5.32
CA LYS A 180 -9.07 -0.23 4.07
C LYS A 180 -10.58 -0.32 4.29
N ASP A 181 -11.34 0.61 3.73
CA ASP A 181 -12.81 0.58 3.78
C ASP A 181 -13.33 0.59 5.23
N PHE A 182 -12.81 1.50 6.06
CA PHE A 182 -13.15 1.66 7.48
C PHE A 182 -13.96 2.92 7.75
N SER A 183 -14.84 2.84 8.74
CA SER A 183 -15.39 4.00 9.41
C SER A 183 -14.75 4.13 10.78
N LEU A 184 -13.89 5.13 10.95
CA LEU A 184 -13.19 5.33 12.22
C LEU A 184 -14.12 5.97 13.24
N PRO A 185 -14.01 5.60 14.53
CA PRO A 185 -14.79 6.24 15.58
C PRO A 185 -14.43 7.73 15.67
N LYS A 186 -15.34 8.56 16.20
CA LYS A 186 -15.16 10.03 16.30
C LYS A 186 -13.84 10.43 16.97
N LYS A 187 -13.37 9.62 17.93
CA LYS A 187 -12.08 9.80 18.58
C LYS A 187 -11.34 8.46 18.54
N ILE A 188 -10.19 8.46 17.89
CA ILE A 188 -9.19 7.41 18.10
C ILE A 188 -8.23 8.01 19.11
N HIS A 189 -8.26 7.46 20.31
CA HIS A 189 -7.18 7.72 21.24
C HIS A 189 -6.01 6.84 20.79
N ASN A 190 -4.83 7.44 20.75
CA ASN A 190 -3.60 6.70 20.98
C ASN A 190 -3.08 5.81 19.84
N ILE A 191 -3.50 6.00 18.58
CA ILE A 191 -2.73 5.39 17.46
C ILE A 191 -1.28 5.90 17.44
N GLN A 192 -1.05 7.07 18.05
CA GLN A 192 0.26 7.65 18.27
C GLN A 192 1.23 6.78 19.12
N PHE A 193 0.73 5.77 19.82
CA PHE A 193 1.52 4.87 20.66
C PHE A 193 1.97 3.60 19.92
N LEU A 194 2.01 3.62 18.59
CA LEU A 194 2.67 2.59 17.81
C LEU A 194 4.13 3.01 17.59
N PRO A 195 5.06 2.61 18.48
CA PRO A 195 6.39 3.20 18.58
C PRO A 195 7.28 2.92 17.37
N ASN A 196 6.98 1.86 16.60
CA ASN A 196 7.82 1.38 15.50
C ASN A 196 7.15 1.52 14.12
N LEU A 197 6.00 2.21 14.04
CA LEU A 197 5.23 2.27 12.79
C LEU A 197 5.93 3.15 11.75
N GLU A 198 6.52 2.53 10.73
CA GLU A 198 7.20 3.22 9.63
C GLU A 198 6.28 3.42 8.41
N PHE A 199 5.28 2.55 8.21
CA PHE A 199 4.40 2.57 7.04
C PHE A 199 2.92 2.56 7.41
N LEU A 200 2.21 3.61 6.99
CA LEU A 200 0.76 3.72 7.18
C LEU A 200 0.04 3.85 5.82
N THR A 201 -0.85 2.92 5.54
CA THR A 201 -1.73 2.95 4.36
C THR A 201 -3.19 3.07 4.77
N LEU A 202 -3.88 4.07 4.22
CA LEU A 202 -5.27 4.40 4.49
C LEU A 202 -6.03 4.45 3.15
N TYR A 203 -7.07 3.61 2.99
CA TYR A 203 -7.89 3.60 1.78
C TYR A 203 -9.37 3.70 2.10
N ARG A 204 -10.06 4.70 1.52
CA ARG A 204 -11.50 4.94 1.72
C ARG A 204 -11.90 4.89 3.20
N ILE A 205 -11.17 5.66 3.99
CA ILE A 205 -11.41 5.87 5.41
C ILE A 205 -12.45 6.98 5.58
N GLN A 206 -13.52 6.70 6.31
CA GLN A 206 -14.42 7.72 6.82
C GLN A 206 -13.90 8.23 8.16
N ASN A 207 -14.06 9.53 8.41
CA ASN A 207 -13.67 10.18 9.67
C ASN A 207 -12.15 10.14 9.95
N ILE A 208 -11.33 10.40 8.92
CA ILE A 208 -9.87 10.32 9.02
C ILE A 208 -9.27 11.31 10.02
N SER A 209 -9.93 12.45 10.26
CA SER A 209 -9.62 13.42 11.31
C SER A 209 -9.41 12.78 12.69
N SER A 210 -10.07 11.65 12.97
CA SER A 210 -9.89 10.89 14.21
C SER A 210 -8.47 10.38 14.43
N LEU A 211 -7.71 10.08 13.37
CA LEU A 211 -6.29 9.69 13.45
C LEU A 211 -5.39 10.87 13.80
N PHE A 212 -5.85 12.09 13.50
CA PHE A 212 -5.08 13.31 13.69
C PHE A 212 -5.51 14.11 14.93
N TYR A 213 -6.48 13.59 15.68
CA TYR A 213 -7.03 14.21 16.88
C TYR A 213 -6.06 14.08 18.06
N ASN A 214 -5.80 15.19 18.77
CA ASN A 214 -4.93 15.24 19.96
C ASN A 214 -3.50 14.70 19.78
N LEU A 215 -2.94 14.81 18.58
CA LEU A 215 -1.55 14.46 18.32
C LEU A 215 -0.57 15.49 18.92
N ASN A 216 -0.47 15.55 20.24
CA ASN A 216 0.41 16.43 21.00
C ASN A 216 1.65 15.69 21.55
N GLU A 217 1.79 14.38 21.30
CA GLU A 217 2.90 13.56 21.79
C GLU A 217 3.93 13.30 20.68
N GLN A 218 5.22 13.49 21.00
CA GLN A 218 6.32 13.52 20.04
C GLN A 218 6.60 12.15 19.36
N GLN A 219 6.35 11.02 20.04
CA GLN A 219 6.87 9.72 19.62
C GLN A 219 6.34 9.20 18.27
N PHE A 220 5.06 9.40 17.93
CA PHE A 220 4.48 8.92 16.66
C PHE A 220 5.06 9.60 15.42
N TYR A 221 5.49 10.85 15.59
CA TYR A 221 5.96 11.67 14.50
C TYR A 221 7.37 11.31 14.04
N ASP A 222 8.13 10.65 14.91
CA ASP A 222 9.55 10.40 14.73
C ASP A 222 9.85 9.04 14.07
N THR A 223 8.83 8.24 13.76
CA THR A 223 9.04 6.91 13.14
C THR A 223 8.43 6.79 11.75
N LEU A 224 7.30 7.45 11.47
CA LEU A 224 6.59 7.30 10.20
C LEU A 224 7.39 7.85 9.01
N ARG A 225 7.82 6.95 8.11
CA ARG A 225 8.57 7.27 6.89
C ARG A 225 7.69 7.32 5.64
N THR A 226 6.61 6.54 5.63
CA THR A 226 5.70 6.46 4.48
C THR A 226 4.25 6.60 4.91
N LEU A 227 3.57 7.58 4.34
CA LEU A 227 2.13 7.78 4.48
C LEU A 227 1.45 7.69 3.11
N LYS A 228 0.48 6.77 3.00
CA LYS A 228 -0.36 6.62 1.81
C LYS A 228 -1.83 6.77 2.17
N ILE A 229 -2.48 7.76 1.59
CA ILE A 229 -3.93 7.99 1.70
C ILE A 229 -4.52 7.90 0.30
N LYS A 230 -5.58 7.11 0.13
CA LYS A 230 -6.26 6.99 -1.16
C LYS A 230 -7.79 6.94 -1.02
N GLY A 231 -8.49 7.71 -1.84
CA GLY A 231 -9.95 7.71 -1.88
C GLY A 231 -10.60 8.23 -0.60
N THR A 232 -9.90 9.09 0.13
CA THR A 232 -10.40 9.78 1.32
C THR A 232 -10.16 11.27 1.10
N PRO A 233 -11.23 12.10 1.00
CA PRO A 233 -11.10 13.54 0.94
C PRO A 233 -10.36 14.06 2.18
N LEU A 234 -9.44 15.01 1.97
CA LEU A 234 -8.69 15.65 3.05
C LEU A 234 -9.03 17.14 3.10
N THR A 235 -9.11 17.67 4.30
CA THR A 235 -9.27 19.08 4.62
C THR A 235 -7.90 19.74 4.84
N HIS A 236 -7.86 21.07 4.86
CA HIS A 236 -6.65 21.82 5.18
C HIS A 236 -6.05 21.43 6.54
N LEU A 237 -6.89 21.26 7.56
CA LEU A 237 -6.45 20.89 8.91
C LEU A 237 -5.78 19.52 8.92
N GLU A 238 -6.30 18.55 8.16
CA GLU A 238 -5.71 17.21 8.08
C GLU A 238 -4.35 17.25 7.37
N ILE A 239 -4.20 18.06 6.31
CA ILE A 239 -2.89 18.29 5.68
C ILE A 239 -1.92 18.97 6.66
N GLU A 240 -2.38 19.94 7.45
CA GLU A 240 -1.54 20.58 8.48
C GLU A 240 -1.04 19.59 9.52
N LYS A 241 -1.88 18.62 9.92
CA LYS A 241 -1.46 17.57 10.85
C LYS A 241 -0.44 16.61 10.24
N ILE A 242 -0.48 16.36 8.94
CA ILE A 242 0.56 15.60 8.24
C ILE A 242 1.92 16.32 8.30
N LEU A 243 1.95 17.66 8.45
CA LEU A 243 3.20 18.41 8.57
C LEU A 243 4.01 18.03 9.80
N ASN A 244 3.37 17.45 10.82
CA ASN A 244 4.03 17.14 12.07
C ASN A 244 4.92 15.89 11.99
N PHE A 245 4.78 15.05 10.96
CA PHE A 245 5.66 13.88 10.76
C PHE A 245 7.09 14.32 10.41
N SER A 246 8.02 14.16 11.35
CA SER A 246 9.38 14.67 11.26
C SER A 246 10.28 13.83 10.35
N ARG A 247 9.94 12.55 10.13
CA ARG A 247 10.71 11.61 9.29
C ARG A 247 10.01 11.18 8.00
N LEU A 248 8.97 11.90 7.59
CA LEU A 248 8.17 11.51 6.43
C LEU A 248 8.92 11.73 5.11
N GLU A 249 9.43 10.65 4.53
CA GLU A 249 10.17 10.64 3.26
C GLU A 249 9.26 10.43 2.03
N ASN A 250 8.15 9.71 2.23
CA ASN A 250 7.26 9.28 1.15
C ASN A 250 5.80 9.63 1.46
N LEU A 251 5.23 10.55 0.70
CA LEU A 251 3.83 10.97 0.82
C LEU A 251 3.05 10.66 -0.46
N LYS A 252 1.97 9.89 -0.33
CA LYS A 252 1.08 9.51 -1.44
C LYS A 252 -0.36 9.85 -1.11
N LEU A 253 -0.94 10.83 -1.80
CA LEU A 253 -2.29 11.33 -1.62
C LEU A 253 -3.07 11.18 -2.94
N HIS A 254 -3.76 10.06 -3.10
CA HIS A 254 -4.42 9.70 -4.38
C HIS A 254 -5.95 9.83 -4.26
N THR A 255 -6.60 10.62 -5.13
CA THR A 255 -8.04 10.90 -5.01
C THR A 255 -8.41 11.40 -3.60
N CYS A 256 -7.72 12.45 -3.16
CA CYS A 256 -7.93 13.07 -1.85
C CYS A 256 -8.68 14.41 -1.92
N ASN A 257 -9.20 14.76 -3.11
CA ASN A 257 -9.88 16.03 -3.39
C ASN A 257 -9.03 17.26 -3.05
N LEU A 258 -7.71 17.16 -3.22
CA LEU A 258 -6.80 18.29 -3.01
C LEU A 258 -6.91 19.29 -4.15
N ASP A 259 -6.71 20.55 -3.85
CA ASP A 259 -6.60 21.66 -4.80
C ASP A 259 -5.35 22.50 -4.49
N SER A 260 -5.22 23.66 -5.12
CA SER A 260 -4.01 24.47 -4.97
C SER A 260 -3.86 25.17 -3.61
N SER A 261 -4.93 25.39 -2.85
CA SER A 261 -4.77 25.94 -1.49
C SER A 261 -4.16 24.89 -0.56
N HIS A 262 -4.35 23.59 -0.83
CA HIS A 262 -3.69 22.52 -0.08
C HIS A 262 -2.18 22.46 -0.35
N LEU A 263 -1.74 22.88 -1.54
CA LEU A 263 -0.31 22.95 -1.88
C LEU A 263 0.46 23.91 -0.98
N LEU A 264 -0.17 25.00 -0.53
CA LEU A 264 0.46 25.96 0.38
C LEU A 264 0.88 25.31 1.70
N ASN A 265 0.07 24.39 2.21
CA ASN A 265 0.41 23.61 3.39
C ASN A 265 1.47 22.56 3.07
N LEU A 266 1.36 21.84 1.95
CA LEU A 266 2.38 20.88 1.53
C LEU A 266 3.75 21.53 1.29
N ASN A 267 3.80 22.77 0.83
CA ASN A 267 5.05 23.51 0.66
C ASN A 267 5.82 23.65 1.98
N LYS A 268 5.11 23.81 3.12
CA LYS A 268 5.71 23.82 4.45
C LYS A 268 6.30 22.46 4.86
N LEU A 269 5.77 21.35 4.34
CA LEU A 269 6.35 20.02 4.56
C LEU A 269 7.62 19.85 3.72
N ILE A 270 7.53 20.23 2.44
CA ILE A 270 8.62 20.01 1.48
C ILE A 270 9.83 20.89 1.82
N SER A 271 9.60 22.09 2.37
CA SER A 271 10.67 22.96 2.86
C SER A 271 11.50 22.36 4.00
N LYS A 272 11.02 21.31 4.67
CA LYS A 272 11.82 20.54 5.65
C LYS A 272 12.91 19.68 5.00
N LYS A 273 12.89 19.50 3.67
CA LYS A 273 13.89 18.76 2.87
C LYS A 273 14.08 17.28 3.25
N ILE A 274 13.11 16.71 3.96
CA ILE A 274 13.08 15.29 4.34
C ILE A 274 12.28 14.49 3.31
N LEU A 275 11.23 15.08 2.76
CA LEU A 275 10.40 14.44 1.75
C LEU A 275 11.20 14.24 0.46
N ARG A 276 11.24 13.01 -0.05
CA ARG A 276 11.88 12.67 -1.33
C ARG A 276 10.87 12.33 -2.40
N ARG A 277 9.72 11.78 -2.01
CA ARG A 277 8.68 11.31 -2.93
C ARG A 277 7.33 11.91 -2.61
N LEU A 278 6.71 12.50 -3.63
CA LEU A 278 5.37 13.07 -3.57
C LEU A 278 4.50 12.54 -4.71
N ILE A 279 3.36 11.95 -4.37
CA ILE A 279 2.38 11.46 -5.35
C ILE A 279 1.03 12.10 -5.05
N LEU A 280 0.48 12.86 -6.01
CA LEU A 280 -0.78 13.59 -5.88
C LEU A 280 -1.82 13.16 -6.92
N THR A 281 -1.73 11.94 -7.44
CA THR A 281 -2.59 11.43 -8.53
C THR A 281 -4.09 11.67 -8.29
N ASN A 282 -4.79 12.06 -9.35
CA ASN A 282 -6.25 12.21 -9.37
C ASN A 282 -6.79 13.20 -8.32
N ASN A 283 -6.13 14.35 -8.19
CA ASN A 283 -6.60 15.51 -7.42
C ASN A 283 -7.00 16.65 -8.37
N LYS A 284 -7.40 17.81 -7.84
CA LYS A 284 -7.93 18.97 -8.58
C LYS A 284 -7.04 20.21 -8.40
N ILE A 285 -5.76 20.05 -8.67
CA ILE A 285 -4.73 21.08 -8.48
C ILE A 285 -4.81 22.07 -9.64
N LYS A 286 -5.48 23.20 -9.42
CA LYS A 286 -5.79 24.23 -10.41
C LYS A 286 -5.42 25.61 -9.89
N ASN A 287 -4.97 26.53 -10.74
CA ASN A 287 -4.59 27.91 -10.34
C ASN A 287 -3.50 27.92 -9.28
N ILE A 288 -2.31 27.42 -9.62
CA ILE A 288 -1.20 27.30 -8.67
C ILE A 288 -0.70 28.69 -8.25
N PRO A 289 -0.62 28.99 -6.94
CA PRO A 289 -0.07 30.25 -6.46
C PRO A 289 1.42 30.39 -6.78
N ILE A 290 1.87 31.63 -7.03
CA ILE A 290 3.29 31.96 -7.26
C ILE A 290 4.18 31.57 -6.07
N THR A 291 3.62 31.45 -4.86
CA THR A 291 4.35 31.00 -3.66
C THR A 291 4.76 29.53 -3.71
N CYS A 292 4.21 28.74 -4.65
CA CYS A 292 4.64 27.36 -4.90
C CYS A 292 5.90 27.29 -5.80
N LYS A 293 6.49 28.44 -6.14
CA LYS A 293 7.67 28.49 -7.02
C LYS A 293 8.89 27.81 -6.41
N GLY A 294 9.41 26.81 -7.13
CA GLY A 294 10.52 25.98 -6.67
C GLY A 294 10.16 24.94 -5.61
N MET A 295 8.86 24.71 -5.33
CA MET A 295 8.39 23.74 -4.33
C MET A 295 8.97 22.34 -4.54
N PHE A 296 9.34 21.97 -5.77
CA PHE A 296 9.80 20.63 -6.11
C PHE A 296 11.32 20.48 -6.24
N ASN A 297 12.10 21.48 -5.85
CA ASN A 297 13.55 21.49 -6.07
C ASN A 297 14.31 20.34 -5.38
N ASP A 298 13.86 19.97 -4.18
CA ASP A 298 14.51 18.95 -3.36
C ASP A 298 13.89 17.55 -3.49
N LEU A 299 12.81 17.39 -4.26
CA LEU A 299 12.16 16.10 -4.46
C LEU A 299 12.88 15.28 -5.54
N GLU A 300 12.85 13.95 -5.38
CA GLU A 300 13.45 13.01 -6.34
C GLU A 300 12.37 12.38 -7.24
N HIS A 301 11.17 12.18 -6.71
CA HIS A 301 10.10 11.45 -7.39
C HIS A 301 8.76 12.16 -7.24
N ILE A 302 8.19 12.58 -8.37
CA ILE A 302 6.95 13.35 -8.41
C ILE A 302 5.95 12.71 -9.37
N VAL A 303 4.72 12.54 -8.91
CA VAL A 303 3.59 12.10 -9.73
C VAL A 303 2.43 13.08 -9.58
N LEU A 304 2.08 13.73 -10.69
CA LEU A 304 0.95 14.65 -10.83
C LEU A 304 -0.06 14.15 -11.87
N ASP A 305 -0.16 12.84 -12.06
CA ASP A 305 -1.09 12.21 -13.00
C ASP A 305 -2.57 12.58 -12.69
N ARG A 306 -3.33 13.00 -13.70
CA ARG A 306 -4.76 13.39 -13.58
C ARG A 306 -5.00 14.45 -12.49
N CYS A 307 -4.08 15.41 -12.32
CA CYS A 307 -4.24 16.47 -11.33
C CYS A 307 -5.10 17.65 -11.80
N GLY A 308 -5.49 17.68 -13.08
CA GLY A 308 -6.25 18.78 -13.67
C GLY A 308 -5.44 20.06 -13.82
N LEU A 309 -4.11 19.94 -13.97
CA LEU A 309 -3.21 21.08 -14.20
C LEU A 309 -3.55 21.76 -15.54
N TYR A 310 -3.61 23.09 -15.51
CA TYR A 310 -3.79 23.92 -16.71
C TYR A 310 -2.45 24.22 -17.39
N ALA A 311 -2.48 24.59 -18.66
CA ALA A 311 -1.29 24.95 -19.39
C ALA A 311 -0.56 26.14 -18.71
N GLY A 312 0.76 26.03 -18.53
CA GLY A 312 1.61 26.95 -17.78
C GLY A 312 1.78 26.60 -16.29
N SER A 313 0.99 25.67 -15.75
CA SER A 313 1.00 25.30 -14.34
C SER A 313 2.29 24.63 -13.89
N VAL A 314 2.88 23.79 -14.74
CA VAL A 314 4.05 22.98 -14.37
C VAL A 314 5.27 23.87 -14.19
N SER A 315 5.43 24.87 -15.06
CA SER A 315 6.53 25.84 -14.99
C SER A 315 6.61 26.56 -13.65
N LEU A 316 5.47 26.77 -12.98
CA LEU A 316 5.40 27.42 -11.67
C LEU A 316 5.99 26.58 -10.54
N PHE A 317 6.18 25.26 -10.68
CA PHE A 317 6.77 24.46 -9.62
C PHE A 317 8.30 24.51 -9.57
N PHE A 318 8.92 25.13 -10.57
CA PHE A 318 10.37 25.11 -10.77
C PHE A 318 10.97 26.51 -10.72
N ASN A 319 12.17 26.61 -10.16
CA ASN A 319 12.96 27.84 -10.15
C ASN A 319 14.24 27.65 -10.96
N ASP A 320 15.10 26.73 -10.51
CA ASP A 320 16.32 26.35 -11.21
C ASP A 320 16.23 24.86 -11.56
N THR A 321 16.08 24.59 -12.85
CA THR A 321 15.92 23.24 -13.38
C THR A 321 17.24 22.45 -13.38
N LYS A 322 18.40 23.12 -13.32
CA LYS A 322 19.72 22.47 -13.37
C LYS A 322 20.12 21.87 -12.01
N SER A 323 19.82 22.56 -10.91
CA SER A 323 20.15 22.09 -9.56
C SER A 323 19.15 21.08 -8.98
N ASN A 324 17.97 20.98 -9.59
CA ASN A 324 16.87 20.13 -9.15
C ASN A 324 17.27 18.64 -9.00
N LYS A 325 16.66 17.92 -8.05
CA LYS A 325 16.94 16.50 -7.73
C LYS A 325 16.03 15.48 -8.40
N ILE A 326 15.03 15.92 -9.16
CA ILE A 326 14.02 15.03 -9.76
C ILE A 326 14.67 14.06 -10.74
N SER A 327 14.47 12.78 -10.46
CA SER A 327 14.82 11.66 -11.33
C SER A 327 13.60 11.01 -11.98
N PHE A 328 12.41 11.17 -11.37
CA PHE A 328 11.16 10.64 -11.88
C PHE A 328 10.06 11.71 -11.88
N LEU A 329 9.46 11.95 -13.05
CA LEU A 329 8.36 12.89 -13.22
C LEU A 329 7.23 12.26 -14.06
N ASP A 330 6.03 12.27 -13.50
CA ASP A 330 4.81 11.87 -14.22
C ASP A 330 3.82 13.04 -14.25
N LEU A 331 3.53 13.53 -15.45
CA LEU A 331 2.59 14.63 -15.72
C LEU A 331 1.38 14.17 -16.54
N SER A 332 1.16 12.86 -16.62
CA SER A 332 0.13 12.26 -17.46
C SER A 332 -1.27 12.86 -17.19
N HIS A 333 -2.10 12.94 -18.23
CA HIS A 333 -3.48 13.41 -18.18
C HIS A 333 -3.65 14.82 -17.59
N ASN A 334 -2.79 15.75 -18.01
CA ASN A 334 -2.87 17.17 -17.70
C ASN A 334 -2.79 18.01 -18.98
N SER A 335 -3.04 19.32 -18.87
CA SER A 335 -2.80 20.26 -19.97
C SER A 335 -1.44 20.94 -19.80
N LEU A 336 -0.63 20.97 -20.86
CA LEU A 336 0.72 21.56 -20.85
C LEU A 336 0.87 22.56 -22.01
N ASN A 337 1.56 23.68 -21.78
CA ASN A 337 2.00 24.57 -22.86
C ASN A 337 3.50 24.42 -23.16
N ARG A 338 3.98 25.23 -24.10
CA ARG A 338 5.39 25.31 -24.47
C ARG A 338 6.30 25.58 -23.29
N THR A 339 5.95 26.54 -22.42
CA THR A 339 6.77 26.92 -21.26
C THR A 339 6.95 25.75 -20.30
N ASP A 340 5.89 24.98 -20.04
CA ASP A 340 5.96 23.77 -19.21
C ASP A 340 6.98 22.75 -19.77
N LEU A 341 6.90 22.45 -21.07
CA LEU A 341 7.80 21.49 -21.71
C LEU A 341 9.26 21.98 -21.76
N ILE A 342 9.47 23.28 -21.97
CA ILE A 342 10.81 23.89 -21.93
C ILE A 342 11.41 23.73 -20.53
N VAL A 343 10.64 24.03 -19.46
CA VAL A 343 11.10 23.85 -18.09
C VAL A 343 11.44 22.38 -17.80
N VAL A 344 10.59 21.44 -18.21
CA VAL A 344 10.88 20.00 -18.07
C VAL A 344 12.16 19.60 -18.82
N SER A 345 12.41 20.16 -20.00
CA SER A 345 13.63 19.90 -20.77
C SER A 345 14.92 20.32 -20.04
N GLY A 346 14.82 21.23 -19.07
CA GLY A 346 15.93 21.71 -18.26
C GLY A 346 16.31 20.78 -17.10
N LEU A 347 15.49 19.78 -16.76
CA LEU A 347 15.71 18.87 -15.63
C LEU A 347 16.79 17.84 -15.95
N ILE A 348 18.05 18.20 -15.79
CA ILE A 348 19.19 17.37 -16.22
C ILE A 348 19.35 16.05 -15.45
N LYS A 349 18.76 15.92 -14.25
CA LYS A 349 18.78 14.65 -13.49
C LYS A 349 17.58 13.74 -13.80
N LEU A 350 16.64 14.20 -14.63
CA LEU A 350 15.44 13.45 -14.95
C LEU A 350 15.77 12.21 -15.78
N GLN A 351 15.49 11.04 -15.22
CA GLN A 351 15.73 9.75 -15.87
C GLN A 351 14.44 9.13 -16.42
N VAL A 352 13.31 9.40 -15.76
CA VAL A 352 12.00 8.86 -16.15
C VAL A 352 10.99 9.99 -16.32
N LEU A 353 10.40 10.09 -17.51
CA LEU A 353 9.36 11.06 -17.84
C LEU A 353 8.13 10.34 -18.41
N LYS A 354 6.96 10.62 -17.84
CA LYS A 354 5.67 10.14 -18.35
C LYS A 354 4.76 11.29 -18.72
N LEU A 355 4.21 11.21 -19.93
CA LEU A 355 3.37 12.22 -20.58
C LEU A 355 2.15 11.58 -21.24
N ASN A 356 1.55 10.57 -20.59
CA ASN A 356 0.42 9.85 -21.19
C ASN A 356 -0.81 10.75 -21.27
N GLY A 357 -1.54 10.74 -22.38
CA GLY A 357 -2.84 11.42 -22.49
C GLY A 357 -2.79 12.92 -22.18
N ILE A 358 -1.64 13.58 -22.36
CA ILE A 358 -1.52 15.02 -22.12
C ILE A 358 -2.26 15.80 -23.20
N ASN A 359 -2.84 16.94 -22.81
CA ASN A 359 -3.42 17.92 -23.73
C ASN A 359 -2.40 19.03 -24.00
N LEU A 360 -1.76 19.01 -25.17
CA LEU A 360 -0.84 20.05 -25.60
C LEU A 360 -1.64 21.27 -26.08
N GLN A 361 -1.47 22.41 -25.42
CA GLN A 361 -2.15 23.67 -25.76
C GLN A 361 -1.23 24.66 -26.46
N GLU A 362 -1.82 25.63 -27.15
CA GLU A 362 -1.11 26.72 -27.83
C GLU A 362 -0.10 26.20 -28.87
N ASP A 363 1.14 26.68 -28.84
CA ASP A 363 2.22 26.26 -29.72
C ASP A 363 3.06 25.10 -29.15
N ALA A 364 2.59 24.44 -28.08
CA ALA A 364 3.30 23.35 -27.44
C ALA A 364 3.48 22.14 -28.37
N ARG A 365 4.72 21.67 -28.46
CA ARG A 365 5.12 20.52 -29.27
C ARG A 365 6.10 19.67 -28.47
N LEU A 366 6.15 18.36 -28.72
CA LEU A 366 7.13 17.49 -28.06
C LEU A 366 8.59 17.91 -28.31
N ASN A 367 8.85 18.65 -29.39
CA ASN A 367 10.15 19.24 -29.68
C ASN A 367 10.68 20.15 -28.57
N ASN A 368 9.80 20.75 -27.78
CA ASN A 368 10.16 21.64 -26.69
C ASN A 368 10.94 20.89 -25.60
N LEU A 369 10.77 19.56 -25.49
CA LEU A 369 11.57 18.69 -24.61
C LEU A 369 13.05 18.57 -25.05
N THR A 370 13.37 19.00 -26.27
CA THR A 370 14.73 18.97 -26.82
C THR A 370 15.46 20.32 -26.72
N THR A 371 14.80 21.33 -26.15
CA THR A 371 15.32 22.71 -26.06
C THR A 371 16.56 22.80 -25.16
N HIS A 372 16.62 21.98 -24.12
CA HIS A 372 17.74 21.95 -23.16
C HIS A 372 18.36 20.55 -23.07
N GLY A 373 19.09 20.28 -21.98
CA GLY A 373 19.97 19.12 -21.83
C GLY A 373 19.29 17.75 -21.69
N LEU A 374 17.96 17.67 -21.49
CA LEU A 374 17.25 16.43 -21.17
C LEU A 374 17.55 15.25 -22.11
N THR A 375 17.76 15.52 -23.41
CA THR A 375 18.06 14.50 -24.44
C THR A 375 19.32 13.68 -24.16
N LYS A 376 20.22 14.16 -23.30
CA LYS A 376 21.46 13.49 -22.88
C LYS A 376 21.32 12.68 -21.60
N HIS A 377 20.17 12.73 -20.93
CA HIS A 377 20.00 12.19 -19.57
C HIS A 377 18.78 11.27 -19.42
N LEU A 378 17.72 11.48 -20.21
CA LEU A 378 16.49 10.72 -20.08
C LEU A 378 16.65 9.27 -20.55
N LYS A 379 16.38 8.33 -19.65
CA LYS A 379 16.49 6.88 -19.91
C LYS A 379 15.15 6.23 -20.27
N PHE A 380 14.06 6.73 -19.69
CA PHE A 380 12.71 6.18 -19.86
C PHE A 380 11.73 7.28 -20.25
N LEU A 381 11.08 7.11 -21.39
CA LEU A 381 10.04 8.02 -21.87
C LEU A 381 8.76 7.25 -22.18
N GLU A 382 7.65 7.64 -21.54
CA GLU A 382 6.33 7.05 -21.74
C GLU A 382 5.38 8.10 -22.32
N ILE A 383 4.90 7.86 -23.54
CA ILE A 383 3.97 8.71 -24.30
C ILE A 383 2.87 7.81 -24.88
N LYS A 384 1.95 7.40 -24.01
CA LYS A 384 0.74 6.68 -24.38
C LYS A 384 -0.40 7.67 -24.59
N GLU A 385 -1.44 7.25 -25.32
CA GLU A 385 -2.67 8.05 -25.47
C GLU A 385 -2.43 9.46 -26.05
N LEU A 386 -1.37 9.66 -26.82
CA LEU A 386 -1.07 10.89 -27.56
C LEU A 386 -0.82 10.53 -29.02
N THR A 387 -1.42 11.29 -29.93
CA THR A 387 -1.15 11.15 -31.36
C THR A 387 0.11 11.95 -31.70
N ILE A 388 1.18 11.26 -32.08
CA ILE A 388 2.44 11.91 -32.49
C ILE A 388 2.54 12.00 -34.02
N SER A 389 3.07 13.12 -34.51
CA SER A 389 3.33 13.36 -35.93
C SER A 389 4.72 12.87 -36.37
N ALA A 390 4.97 12.86 -37.69
CA ALA A 390 6.30 12.59 -38.24
C ALA A 390 7.38 13.57 -37.71
N LYS A 391 7.00 14.83 -37.46
CA LYS A 391 7.89 15.82 -36.84
C LYS A 391 8.24 15.42 -35.41
N ASP A 392 7.26 14.93 -34.65
CA ASP A 392 7.48 14.46 -33.27
C ASP A 392 8.46 13.30 -33.19
N ILE A 393 8.37 12.36 -34.14
CA ILE A 393 9.32 11.24 -34.25
C ILE A 393 10.76 11.73 -34.52
N LEU A 394 10.94 12.73 -35.37
CA LEU A 394 12.26 13.35 -35.61
C LEU A 394 12.81 14.03 -34.35
N PHE A 395 11.97 14.46 -33.42
CA PHE A 395 12.44 14.98 -32.13
C PHE A 395 12.78 13.86 -31.15
N LEU A 396 12.01 12.77 -31.14
CA LEU A 396 12.29 11.59 -30.32
C LEU A 396 13.66 10.97 -30.68
N SER A 397 14.09 11.02 -31.94
CA SER A 397 15.41 10.53 -32.36
C SER A 397 16.59 11.34 -31.79
N LYS A 398 16.34 12.55 -31.27
CA LYS A 398 17.39 13.38 -30.63
C LYS A 398 17.80 12.87 -29.26
N PHE A 399 17.00 12.01 -28.62
CA PHE A 399 17.35 11.42 -27.34
C PHE A 399 18.41 10.33 -27.54
N LYS A 400 19.56 10.50 -26.86
CA LYS A 400 20.76 9.69 -27.14
C LYS A 400 20.96 8.51 -26.20
N VAL A 401 20.30 8.52 -25.04
CA VAL A 401 20.53 7.58 -23.94
C VAL A 401 19.25 6.87 -23.48
N LEU A 402 18.22 6.84 -24.33
CA LEU A 402 16.97 6.13 -24.00
C LEU A 402 17.26 4.62 -23.91
N GLU A 403 16.91 4.05 -22.77
CA GLU A 403 16.93 2.61 -22.53
C GLU A 403 15.56 1.99 -22.86
N LYS A 404 14.48 2.75 -22.62
CA LYS A 404 13.11 2.35 -22.93
C LYS A 404 12.27 3.51 -23.44
N ILE A 405 11.47 3.24 -24.46
CA ILE A 405 10.38 4.12 -24.90
C ILE A 405 9.07 3.34 -24.97
N SER A 406 8.02 3.92 -24.43
CA SER A 406 6.67 3.36 -24.44
C SER A 406 5.74 4.26 -25.25
N LEU A 407 5.14 3.73 -26.32
CA LEU A 407 4.31 4.47 -27.26
C LEU A 407 2.93 3.84 -27.39
N SER A 408 1.94 4.62 -27.83
CA SER A 408 0.67 4.08 -28.34
C SER A 408 0.88 3.33 -29.66
N GLU A 409 -0.02 2.39 -29.98
CA GLU A 409 0.04 1.64 -31.24
C GLU A 409 0.04 2.57 -32.48
N SER A 410 -0.78 3.62 -32.48
CA SER A 410 -0.84 4.60 -33.58
C SER A 410 0.49 5.35 -33.75
N SER A 411 1.10 5.75 -32.64
CA SER A 411 2.42 6.38 -32.62
C SER A 411 3.52 5.45 -33.13
N PHE A 412 3.44 4.16 -32.77
CA PHE A 412 4.38 3.15 -33.25
C PHE A 412 4.23 2.87 -34.76
N LYS A 413 3.00 2.88 -35.29
CA LYS A 413 2.75 2.81 -36.75
C LYS A 413 3.35 4.02 -37.46
N CYS A 414 3.16 5.23 -36.92
CA CYS A 414 3.77 6.45 -37.46
C CYS A 414 5.30 6.34 -37.50
N LEU A 415 5.94 5.84 -36.42
CA LEU A 415 7.38 5.59 -36.36
C LEU A 415 7.84 4.66 -37.50
N LYS A 416 7.16 3.54 -37.72
CA LYS A 416 7.48 2.60 -38.81
C LYS A 416 7.43 3.24 -40.19
N ILE A 417 6.43 4.10 -40.44
CA ILE A 417 6.26 4.79 -41.74
C ILE A 417 7.39 5.78 -41.99
N THR A 418 7.80 6.54 -40.98
CA THR A 418 8.81 7.60 -41.15
C THR A 418 10.23 7.08 -41.38
N LYS A 419 10.50 5.79 -41.10
CA LYS A 419 11.84 5.16 -41.17
C LYS A 419 12.92 5.86 -40.33
N VAL A 420 12.52 6.72 -39.39
CA VAL A 420 13.45 7.40 -38.47
C VAL A 420 13.91 6.41 -37.42
N ARG A 421 15.23 6.30 -37.23
CA ARG A 421 15.81 5.48 -36.17
C ARG A 421 15.82 6.26 -34.85
N ILE A 422 15.15 5.72 -33.83
CA ILE A 422 15.29 6.18 -32.44
C ILE A 422 16.31 5.26 -31.75
N CYS A 423 17.35 5.84 -31.16
CA CYS A 423 18.36 5.10 -30.42
C CYS A 423 17.80 4.66 -29.06
N CYS A 424 17.19 3.47 -29.03
CA CYS A 424 16.61 2.87 -27.83
C CYS A 424 16.78 1.34 -27.86
N SER A 425 17.07 0.74 -26.70
CA SER A 425 17.18 -0.72 -26.56
C SER A 425 15.83 -1.44 -26.51
N ASN A 426 14.82 -0.84 -25.87
CA ASN A 426 13.53 -1.50 -25.62
C ASN A 426 12.36 -0.62 -26.07
N PHE A 427 11.56 -1.13 -26.99
CA PHE A 427 10.26 -0.56 -27.37
C PHE A 427 9.16 -1.34 -26.70
N ASP A 428 8.30 -0.63 -25.99
CA ASP A 428 7.10 -1.18 -25.37
C ASP A 428 5.90 -0.51 -26.04
N VAL A 429 5.05 -1.32 -26.67
CA VAL A 429 3.90 -0.83 -27.44
C VAL A 429 2.65 -1.20 -26.68
N ASP A 430 1.89 -0.19 -26.29
CA ASP A 430 0.60 -0.42 -25.66
C ASP A 430 -0.46 -0.66 -26.72
N SER A 431 -0.94 -1.91 -26.80
CA SER A 431 -2.13 -2.28 -27.54
C SER A 431 -3.35 -1.96 -26.65
N VAL A 432 -3.74 -0.69 -26.63
CA VAL A 432 -5.01 -0.30 -25.98
C VAL A 432 -6.18 -0.76 -26.82
#